data_AF-A0A5C9BWP5-F1
#
_entry.id   AF-A0A5C9BWP5-F1
#
_cell.length_a   1.000
_cell.length_b   1.000
_cell.length_c   1.000
_cell.angle_alpha   90.00
_cell.angle_beta   90.00
_cell.angle_gamma   90.00
#
_symmetry.space_group_name_H-M   'P 1'
#
loop_
_entity.id
_entity.type
_entity.pdbx_description
1 polymer ?
#
loop_
_entity_poly.entity_id
_entity_poly.type
_entity_poly.pdbx_seq_one_letter_code
_entity_poly.pdbx_strand_id
1 'polypeptide(L)' 'AVHVHDLHATLLKLLGFDHERFTYRYAGRDFRLTDVHGKVVQELIA' A
#
# COMPACT_ATOMS: atom_id res chain seq x y z
N ALA A 1 -13.91 7.48 3.79
CA ALA A 1 -13.88 7.17 2.35
C ALA A 1 -12.67 6.27 2.11
N VAL A 2 -12.83 5.16 1.39
CA VAL A 2 -11.69 4.29 1.06
C VAL A 2 -10.84 4.99 0.01
N HIS A 3 -9.57 5.21 0.29
CA HIS A 3 -8.66 5.84 -0.66
C HIS A 3 -8.01 4.78 -1.55
N VAL A 4 -7.60 5.18 -2.76
CA VAL A 4 -6.95 4.27 -3.73
C VAL A 4 -5.69 3.62 -3.14
N HIS A 5 -5.00 4.31 -2.23
CA HIS A 5 -3.84 3.76 -1.54
C HIS A 5 -4.15 2.59 -0.60
N ASP A 6 -5.31 2.60 0.06
CA ASP A 6 -5.76 1.52 0.95
C ASP A 6 -6.15 0.27 0.16
N LEU A 7 -6.74 0.47 -1.02
CA LEU A 7 -7.06 -0.61 -1.95
C LEU A 7 -5.78 -1.29 -2.48
N HIS A 8 -4.78 -0.50 -2.89
CA HIS A 8 -3.49 -1.06 -3.34
C HIS A 8 -2.74 -1.79 -2.21
N ALA A 9 -2.78 -1.27 -0.97
CA ALA A 9 -2.22 -1.96 0.19
C ALA A 9 -2.89 -3.32 0.44
N THR A 10 -4.22 -3.37 0.31
CA THR A 10 -5.02 -4.59 0.49
C THR A 10 -4.75 -5.60 -0.62
N LEU A 11 -4.67 -5.17 -1.89
CA LEU A 11 -4.30 -6.01 -3.03
C LEU A 11 -2.93 -6.65 -2.87
N LEU A 12 -1.91 -5.87 -2.53
CA LEU A 12 -0.55 -6.39 -2.32
C LEU A 12 -0.53 -7.41 -1.17
N LYS A 13 -1.25 -7.13 -0.08
CA LYS A 13 -1.40 -8.06 1.05
C LYS A 13 -2.05 -9.38 0.63
N LEU A 14 -3.12 -9.34 -0.15
CA LEU A 14 -3.81 -10.54 -0.65
C LEU A 14 -2.94 -11.36 -1.61
N LEU A 15 -2.07 -10.70 -2.37
CA LEU A 15 -1.09 -11.35 -3.24
C LEU A 15 0.15 -11.88 -2.47
N GLY A 16 0.19 -11.74 -1.14
CA GLY A 16 1.29 -12.21 -0.30
C GLY A 16 2.50 -11.27 -0.27
N PHE A 17 2.37 -10.06 -0.80
CA PHE A 17 3.43 -9.06 -0.79
C PHE A 17 3.27 -8.07 0.37
N ASP A 18 4.40 -7.67 0.95
CA ASP A 18 4.43 -6.59 1.93
C ASP A 18 4.54 -5.24 1.21
N HIS A 19 3.43 -4.51 1.20
CA HIS A 19 3.34 -3.19 0.58
C HIS A 19 4.34 -2.16 1.14
N GLU A 20 4.83 -2.33 2.37
CA GLU A 20 5.80 -1.42 3.00
C GLU A 20 7.20 -1.56 2.41
N ARG A 21 7.49 -2.70 1.75
CA ARG A 21 8.78 -3.00 1.12
C ARG A 21 8.91 -2.44 -0.30
N PHE A 22 7.82 -1.95 -0.91
CA PHE A 22 7.85 -1.26 -2.20
C PHE A 22 8.08 0.24 -2.03
N THR A 23 9.10 0.58 -1.26
CA THR A 23 9.65 1.93 -1.14
C THR A 23 10.84 2.08 -2.06
N TYR A 24 10.79 3.07 -2.94
CA TYR A 24 11.90 3.42 -3.82
C TYR A 24 12.25 4.90 -3.64
N ARG A 25 13.54 5.21 -3.70
CA ARG A 25 14.01 6.59 -3.57
C ARG A 25 14.04 7.26 -4.94
N TYR A 26 13.30 8.35 -5.08
CA TYR A 26 13.25 9.16 -6.29
C TYR A 26 13.37 10.64 -5.92
N ALA A 27 14.22 11.38 -6.63
CA ALA A 27 14.44 12.81 -6.39
C ALA A 27 14.72 13.18 -4.90
N GLY A 28 15.44 12.30 -4.18
CA GLY A 28 15.78 12.51 -2.77
C GLY A 28 14.63 12.26 -1.78
N ARG A 29 13.47 11.80 -2.24
CA ARG A 29 12.33 11.39 -1.39
C ARG A 29 12.04 9.91 -1.53
N ASP A 30 11.56 9.31 -0.44
CA ASP A 30 11.09 7.94 -0.45
C ASP A 30 9.64 7.91 -0.93
N PHE A 31 9.41 7.25 -2.05
CA PHE A 31 8.08 7.04 -2.62
C PHE A 31 7.65 5.60 -2.35
N ARG A 32 6.43 5.42 -1.86
CA ARG A 32 5.81 4.11 -1.68
C ARG A 32 4.68 3.95 -2.69
N LEU A 33 4.59 2.78 -3.31
CA LEU A 33 3.55 2.46 -4.31
C LEU A 33 2.12 2.59 -3.75
N THR A 34 1.95 2.38 -2.45
CA THR A 34 0.68 2.44 -1.73
C THR A 34 0.52 3.70 -0.89
N ASP A 35 1.25 4.77 -1.21
CA ASP A 35 1.28 6.00 -0.42
C ASP A 35 1.82 5.78 1.02
N VAL A 36 2.26 6.84 1.69
CA VAL A 36 2.91 6.75 3.02
C VAL A 36 1.94 6.26 4.11
N HIS A 37 0.63 6.31 3.83
CA HIS A 37 -0.45 6.06 4.79
C HIS A 37 -1.36 4.87 4.43
N GLY A 38 -1.04 4.06 3.42
CA GLY A 38 -1.87 2.91 3.04
C GLY A 38 -2.16 1.99 4.23
N LYS A 39 -3.42 1.85 4.62
CA LYS A 39 -3.86 0.90 5.64
C LYS A 39 -4.55 -0.28 4.97
N VAL A 40 -4.20 -1.49 5.39
CA VAL A 40 -4.89 -2.69 4.93
C VAL A 40 -6.34 -2.64 5.42
N VAL A 41 -7.29 -2.66 4.48
CA VAL A 41 -8.72 -2.64 4.78
C VAL A 41 -9.14 -4.08 5.08
N GLN A 42 -9.21 -4.42 6.37
CA GLN A 42 -9.65 -5.75 6.83
C GLN A 42 -11.10 -6.06 6.41
N GLU A 43 -11.94 -5.03 6.24
CA GLU A 43 -13.34 -5.18 5.81
C GLU A 43 -13.51 -5.68 4.36
N LEU A 44 -12.45 -5.61 3.54
CA LEU A 44 -12.43 -6.12 2.17
C LEU A 44 -11.94 -7.58 2.08
N ILE A 45 -11.45 -8.15 3.17
CA ILE A 45 -10.95 -9.52 3.24
C ILE A 45 -12.07 -10.37 3.85
N ALA A 46 -12.71 -11.18 3.00
CA ALA A 46 -13.82 -12.08 3.36
C ALA A 46 -13.32 -13.47 3.78
#